data_AF-A0A2D6X2B4-F1
#
_entry.id   AF-A0A2D6X2B4-F1
#
_cell.length_a   1.000
_cell.length_b   1.000
_cell.length_c   1.000
_cell.angle_alpha   90.00
_cell.angle_beta   90.00
_cell.angle_gamma   90.00
#
_symmetry.space_group_name_H-M   'P 1'
#
loop_
_entity.id
_entity.type
_entity.pdbx_description
1 polymer ?
#
loop_
_entity_poly.entity_id
_entity_poly.type
_entity_poly.pdbx_seq_one_letter_code
_entity_poly.pdbx_strand_id
1 'polypeptide(L)' 'MAYVSPNFRTKKALKEAVKLGDRVSVFSPGPFGCKTEGAEFIEGPHYPEPHKWYAQVEVKDGLVVKVKS' A
#
# COMPACT_ATOMS: atom_id res chain seq x y z
N MET A 1 1.26 9.94 4.93
CA MET A 1 0.59 8.64 4.72
C MET A 1 1.52 7.77 3.89
N ALA A 2 1.44 6.46 4.04
CA ALA A 2 2.24 5.53 3.25
C ALA A 2 1.60 5.27 1.88
N TYR A 3 2.42 4.84 0.94
CA TYR A 3 2.05 4.30 -0.35
C TYR A 3 2.46 2.84 -0.43
N VAL A 4 2.26 2.25 -1.61
CA VAL A 4 2.76 0.92 -1.94
C VAL A 4 3.53 0.95 -3.25
N SER A 5 4.56 0.11 -3.37
CA SER A 5 5.21 -0.16 -4.65
C SER A 5 4.84 -1.56 -5.10
N PRO A 6 4.29 -1.74 -6.32
CA PRO A 6 4.08 -0.73 -7.37
C PRO A 6 2.90 0.23 -7.10
N ASN A 7 2.87 1.38 -7.80
CA ASN A 7 1.80 2.39 -7.71
C ASN A 7 0.50 1.89 -8.37
N PHE A 8 -0.52 1.59 -7.57
CA PHE A 8 -1.82 1.13 -8.06
C PHE A 8 -2.81 2.28 -8.29
N ARG A 9 -3.38 2.33 -9.50
CA ARG A 9 -4.40 3.34 -9.86
C ARG A 9 -5.71 3.18 -9.10
N THR A 10 -6.04 1.96 -8.64
CA THR A 10 -7.27 1.66 -7.90
C THR A 10 -7.01 0.69 -6.75
N LYS A 11 -7.82 0.79 -5.69
CA LYS A 11 -7.81 -0.18 -4.58
C LYS A 11 -8.14 -1.61 -5.04
N LYS A 12 -8.94 -1.77 -6.09
CA LYS A 12 -9.26 -3.09 -6.66
C LYS A 12 -8.01 -3.74 -7.24
N ALA A 13 -7.21 -3.01 -8.02
CA ALA A 13 -5.97 -3.51 -8.59
C ALA A 13 -4.96 -3.92 -7.50
N LEU A 14 -4.85 -3.13 -6.43
CA LEU A 14 -4.05 -3.52 -5.26
C LEU A 14 -4.54 -4.85 -4.64
N LYS A 15 -5.85 -4.99 -4.40
CA LYS A 15 -6.42 -6.23 -3.83
C LYS A 15 -6.17 -7.44 -4.71
N GLU A 16 -6.27 -7.28 -6.03
CA GLU A 16 -6.01 -8.33 -7.00
C GLU A 16 -4.53 -8.75 -6.98
N ALA A 17 -3.60 -7.79 -6.99
CA ALA A 17 -2.16 -8.07 -6.93
C ALA A 17 -1.78 -8.84 -5.65
N VAL A 18 -2.24 -8.38 -4.48
CA VAL A 18 -2.00 -9.06 -3.20
C VAL A 18 -2.61 -10.47 -3.21
N LYS A 19 -3.80 -10.66 -3.79
CA LYS A 19 -4.45 -11.97 -3.90
C LYS A 19 -3.70 -12.92 -4.84
N LEU A 20 -3.09 -12.40 -5.90
CA LEU A 20 -2.26 -13.16 -6.84
C LEU A 20 -0.89 -13.55 -6.24
N GLY A 21 -0.51 -12.95 -5.11
CA GLY A 21 0.79 -13.17 -4.48
C GLY A 21 1.89 -12.26 -5.04
N ASP A 22 1.51 -11.18 -5.73
CA ASP A 22 2.48 -10.18 -6.19
C ASP A 22 3.19 -9.52 -5.00
N ARG A 23 4.46 -9.20 -5.20
CA ARG A 23 5.25 -8.49 -4.19
C ARG A 23 4.86 -7.02 -4.15
N VAL A 24 4.05 -6.66 -3.17
CA VAL A 24 3.64 -5.28 -2.90
C VAL A 24 4.34 -4.79 -1.63
N SER A 25 5.27 -3.85 -1.74
CA SER A 25 5.96 -3.28 -0.58
C SER A 25 5.34 -1.96 -0.13
N VAL A 26 5.44 -1.63 1.14
CA VAL A 26 5.10 -0.29 1.63
C VAL A 26 6.22 0.71 1.31
N PHE A 27 5.85 1.95 1.01
CA PHE A 27 6.77 3.02 0.62
C PHE A 27 6.31 4.37 1.18
N SER A 28 7.22 5.18 1.72
CA SER A 28 6.93 6.57 2.12
C SER A 28 8.01 7.48 1.54
N PRO A 29 7.63 8.53 0.79
CA PRO A 29 8.58 9.52 0.28
C PRO A 29 9.02 10.52 1.37
N GLY A 30 8.36 10.52 2.53
CA GLY A 30 8.66 11.43 3.63
C GLY A 30 9.75 10.90 4.56
N PRO A 31 10.29 11.75 5.45
CA PRO A 31 11.39 11.38 6.35
C PRO A 31 11.01 10.33 7.41
N PHE A 32 9.72 10.03 7.58
CA PHE A 32 9.21 9.19 8.67
C PHE A 32 8.91 7.73 8.29
N GLY A 33 9.33 7.25 7.11
CA GLY A 33 9.23 5.83 6.73
C GLY A 33 7.82 5.24 6.75
N CYS A 34 7.73 3.90 6.74
CA CYS A 34 6.50 3.12 6.89
C CYS A 34 6.71 2.03 7.95
N LYS A 35 5.62 1.55 8.55
CA LYS A 35 5.68 0.33 9.35
C LYS A 35 5.97 -0.86 8.45
N THR A 36 6.95 -1.67 8.84
CA THR A 36 7.28 -2.92 8.15
C THR A 36 6.53 -4.13 8.72
N GLU A 37 5.84 -3.96 9.86
CA GLU A 37 5.09 -4.99 10.55
C GLU A 37 3.74 -4.45 11.04
N GLY A 38 2.71 -5.29 10.98
CA GLY A 38 1.39 -5.00 11.55
C GLY A 38 0.50 -4.15 10.64
N ALA A 39 -0.40 -3.36 11.25
CA ALA A 39 -1.38 -2.57 10.51
C ALA A 39 -0.81 -1.21 10.04
N GLU A 40 -0.99 -0.91 8.76
CA GLU A 40 -0.58 0.36 8.14
C GLU A 40 -1.72 0.97 7.31
N PHE A 41 -1.76 2.29 7.22
CA PHE A 41 -2.68 3.02 6.36
C PHE A 41 -1.96 3.50 5.11
N ILE A 42 -2.48 3.11 3.96
CA ILE A 42 -1.93 3.44 2.65
C ILE A 42 -2.94 4.18 1.79
N GLU A 43 -2.42 4.97 0.86
CA GLU A 43 -3.21 5.74 -0.10
C GLU A 43 -2.66 5.56 -1.52
N GLY A 44 -3.49 5.85 -2.51
CA GLY A 44 -3.05 5.88 -3.89
C GLY A 44 -4.07 6.55 -4.82
N PRO A 45 -3.68 6.87 -6.07
CA PRO A 45 -2.33 6.73 -6.64
C PRO A 45 -1.30 7.64 -5.96
N HIS A 46 -0.02 7.47 -6.27
CA HIS A 46 1.05 8.33 -5.71
C HIS A 46 0.87 9.78 -6.16
N TYR A 47 1.15 10.73 -5.25
CA TYR A 47 1.37 12.13 -5.63
C TYR A 47 2.40 12.19 -6.78
N PRO A 48 2.23 13.05 -7.81
CA PRO A 48 1.32 14.20 -7.91
C PRO A 48 -0.14 13.91 -8.32
N GLU A 49 -0.50 12.65 -8.60
CA GLU A 49 -1.90 12.34 -8.89
C GLU A 49 -2.77 12.48 -7.62
N PRO A 50 -3.99 13.04 -7.73
CA PRO A 50 -4.92 13.07 -6.60
C PRO A 50 -5.23 11.66 -6.12
N HIS A 51 -5.13 11.42 -4.82
CA HIS A 51 -5.47 10.12 -4.22
C HIS A 51 -6.94 9.80 -4.46
N LYS A 52 -7.18 8.64 -5.05
CA LYS A 52 -8.53 8.12 -5.39
C LYS A 52 -8.99 7.05 -4.42
N TRP A 53 -8.06 6.52 -3.62
CA TRP A 53 -8.37 5.46 -2.69
C TRP A 53 -7.46 5.48 -1.45
N TYR A 54 -8.04 4.96 -0.37
CA TYR A 54 -7.38 4.70 0.90
C TYR A 54 -7.66 3.25 1.30
N ALA A 55 -6.70 2.63 1.98
CA ALA A 55 -6.87 1.29 2.52
C ALA A 55 -6.10 1.12 3.84
N GLN A 56 -6.65 0.27 4.70
CA GLN A 56 -5.87 -0.33 5.78
C GLN A 56 -5.30 -1.67 5.31
N VAL A 57 -4.01 -1.89 5.51
CA VAL A 57 -3.31 -3.12 5.15
C VAL A 57 -2.66 -3.77 6.37
N GLU A 58 -2.40 -5.06 6.24
CA GLU A 58 -1.50 -5.81 7.10
C GLU A 58 -0.18 -6.01 6.38
N VAL A 59 0.91 -5.63 7.05
CA VAL A 59 2.27 -5.65 6.54
C VAL A 59 3.07 -6.67 7.32
N LYS A 60 3.90 -7.44 6.62
CA LYS A 60 4.86 -8.36 7.19
C LYS A 60 6.13 -8.32 6.35
N ASP A 61 7.29 -8.20 6.99
CA ASP A 61 8.60 -8.06 6.34
C ASP A 61 8.61 -6.92 5.29
N GLY A 62 7.87 -5.84 5.56
CA GLY A 62 7.72 -4.70 4.64
C GLY A 62 6.79 -4.96 3.44
N LEU A 63 6.16 -6.12 3.36
CA LEU A 63 5.24 -6.51 2.28
C LEU A 63 3.80 -6.51 2.75
N VAL A 64 2.89 -6.07 1.88
CA VAL A 64 1.45 -6.15 2.11
C VAL A 64 0.98 -7.59 1.94
N VAL A 65 0.50 -8.19 3.03
CA VAL A 65 -0.03 -9.57 3.02
C VAL A 65 -1.56 -9.61 2.98
N LYS A 66 -2.24 -8.52 3.36
CA LYS A 66 -3.70 -8.44 3.36
C LYS A 66 -4.20 -7.00 3.25
N VAL A 67 -5.28 -6.80 2.50
CA VAL A 67 -6.00 -5.53 2.41
C VAL A 67 -7.33 -5.66 3.17
N LYS A 68 -7.58 -4.82 4.18
CA LYS A 68 -8.74 -4.92 5.08
C LYS A 68 -9.96 -4.13 4.57
N SER A 69 -9.83 -2.83 4.42
CA SER A 69 -10.93 -1.92 4.06
C SER A 69 -10.59 -1.03 2.88
#